data_AF-A0A962LFN4-F1
#
_entry.id   AF-A0A962LFN4-F1
#
_cell.length_a   1.000
_cell.length_b   1.000
_cell.length_c   1.000
_cell.angle_alpha   90.00
_cell.angle_beta   90.00
_cell.angle_gamma   90.00
#
_symmetry.space_group_name_H-M   'P 1'
#
loop_
_entity.id
_entity.type
_entity.pdbx_description
1 polymer ?
#
loop_
_entity_poly.entity_id
_entity_poly.type
_entity_poly.pdbx_seq_one_letter_code
_entity_poly.pdbx_strand_id
1 'polypeptide(L)'
;MNRLLRQAAACGLSPLLSLLLVAPPATAAQPASLVLSNAWVRALPPGQPNTAAYLTVANTGAEQAIIVGASAAIADAAQIHTTREVDGYQRMEQLTRLPVAPGQSLEFAPGGTHIMLLGLARMPAVGDEVRLCLQVAGGGEVCTVAEVRKGTGGEQSHEHHQH
;
A
#
# COMPACT_ATOMS: atom_id res chain seq x y z
N MET A 1 84.23 -51.99 2.48
CA MET A 1 84.34 -50.85 3.42
C MET A 1 83.03 -50.07 3.33
N ASN A 2 82.06 -50.35 4.18
CA ASN A 2 81.83 -49.81 5.52
C ASN A 2 80.96 -48.52 5.51
N ARG A 3 79.92 -48.55 6.35
CA ARG A 3 79.06 -47.45 6.87
C ARG A 3 77.88 -47.05 5.97
N LEU A 4 76.63 -47.40 6.32
CA LEU A 4 75.78 -46.99 7.45
C LEU A 4 75.06 -45.63 7.23
N LEU A 5 73.72 -45.75 7.25
CA LEU A 5 72.74 -44.96 8.01
C LEU A 5 72.15 -43.64 7.45
N ARG A 6 70.82 -43.56 7.69
CA ARG A 6 69.92 -42.40 7.97
C ARG A 6 69.14 -41.84 6.76
N GLN A 7 67.81 -42.07 6.72
CA GLN A 7 66.69 -41.23 7.27
C GLN A 7 66.49 -39.95 6.42
N ALA A 8 65.31 -39.41 6.08
CA ALA A 8 63.92 -39.58 6.48
C ALA A 8 63.00 -38.84 5.46
N ALA A 9 61.72 -38.72 5.82
CA ALA A 9 60.72 -37.75 5.36
C ALA A 9 59.76 -38.20 4.24
N ALA A 10 58.63 -38.77 4.67
CA ALA A 10 57.39 -38.78 3.93
C ALA A 10 56.67 -37.42 4.10
N CYS A 11 56.41 -36.75 3.00
CA CYS A 11 55.46 -35.64 2.82
C CYS A 11 54.59 -36.08 1.64
N GLY A 12 53.30 -36.37 1.76
CA GLY A 12 52.25 -35.51 2.28
C GLY A 12 51.53 -34.91 1.07
N LEU A 13 50.48 -35.56 0.55
CA LEU A 13 49.65 -35.05 -0.55
C LEU A 13 48.21 -35.54 -0.37
N SER A 14 47.43 -34.81 0.44
CA SER A 14 45.97 -34.91 0.43
C SER A 14 45.42 -33.95 -0.63
N PRO A 15 44.54 -34.39 -1.55
CA PRO A 15 43.89 -33.48 -2.49
C PRO A 15 42.73 -32.76 -1.78
N LEU A 16 42.82 -31.42 -1.70
CA LEU A 16 41.71 -30.56 -1.31
C LEU A 16 40.66 -30.58 -2.43
N LEU A 17 39.55 -31.27 -2.17
CA LEU A 17 38.36 -31.28 -3.02
C LEU A 17 37.63 -29.93 -2.87
N SER A 18 37.90 -28.99 -3.77
CA SER A 18 37.20 -27.70 -3.83
C SER A 18 35.72 -27.90 -4.19
N LEU A 19 34.86 -27.84 -3.16
CA LEU A 19 33.41 -27.83 -3.30
C LEU A 19 32.97 -26.47 -3.86
N LEU A 20 32.65 -26.43 -5.16
CA LEU A 20 32.13 -25.25 -5.83
C LEU A 20 30.68 -25.02 -5.35
N LEU A 21 30.50 -24.06 -4.45
CA LEU A 21 29.19 -23.67 -3.94
C LEU A 21 28.41 -22.92 -5.03
N VAL A 22 27.60 -23.64 -5.82
CA VAL A 22 26.60 -23.04 -6.72
C VAL A 22 25.54 -22.38 -5.84
N ALA A 23 25.57 -21.04 -5.78
CA ALA A 23 24.49 -20.26 -5.20
C ALA A 23 23.29 -20.29 -6.16
N PRO A 24 22.07 -20.65 -5.71
CA PRO A 24 20.88 -20.52 -6.53
C PRO A 24 20.64 -19.03 -6.86
N PRO A 25 20.12 -18.72 -8.07
CA PRO A 25 19.76 -17.35 -8.41
C PRO A 25 18.69 -16.87 -7.42
N ALA A 26 18.97 -15.75 -6.75
CA ALA A 26 17.96 -15.05 -5.98
C ALA A 26 16.88 -14.59 -6.95
N THR A 27 15.72 -15.26 -6.94
CA THR A 27 14.51 -14.71 -7.56
C THR A 27 14.21 -13.41 -6.81
N ALA A 28 14.42 -12.27 -7.47
CA ALA A 28 13.90 -11.02 -6.98
C ALA A 28 12.36 -11.16 -7.01
N ALA A 29 11.74 -11.22 -5.83
CA ALA A 29 10.29 -11.15 -5.72
C ALA A 29 9.83 -9.91 -6.49
N GLN A 30 9.03 -10.11 -7.54
CA GLN A 30 8.50 -8.97 -8.28
C GLN A 30 7.59 -8.21 -7.33
N PRO A 31 7.86 -6.92 -7.06
CA PRO A 31 7.03 -6.16 -6.15
C PRO A 31 5.57 -6.21 -6.62
N ALA A 32 4.64 -6.39 -5.69
CA ALA A 32 3.22 -6.38 -6.00
C ALA A 32 2.88 -5.12 -6.82
N SER A 33 2.41 -5.32 -8.04
CA SER A 33 2.20 -4.25 -9.01
C SER A 33 0.76 -3.74 -8.88
N LEU A 34 0.59 -2.74 -8.01
CA LEU A 34 -0.70 -2.05 -7.88
C LEU A 34 -0.86 -0.98 -8.95
N VAL A 35 -2.03 -0.95 -9.57
CA VAL A 35 -2.45 0.07 -10.51
C VAL A 35 -3.59 0.86 -9.88
N LEU A 36 -3.44 2.19 -9.84
CA LEU A 36 -4.44 3.11 -9.33
C LEU A 36 -5.16 3.78 -10.50
N SER A 37 -6.48 3.84 -10.45
CA SER A 37 -7.30 4.48 -11.49
C SER A 37 -8.52 5.18 -10.89
N ASN A 38 -9.20 6.00 -11.70
CA ASN A 38 -10.42 6.72 -11.30
C ASN A 38 -10.28 7.51 -9.99
N ALA A 39 -9.10 8.09 -9.76
CA ALA A 39 -8.81 8.77 -8.51
C ALA A 39 -9.46 10.15 -8.48
N TRP A 40 -10.15 10.48 -7.38
CA TRP A 40 -10.76 11.78 -7.19
C TRP A 40 -10.90 12.13 -5.71
N VAL A 41 -10.92 13.42 -5.42
CA VAL A 41 -11.14 13.97 -4.07
C VAL A 41 -12.49 14.66 -4.04
N ARG A 42 -13.24 14.46 -2.97
CA ARG A 42 -14.52 15.15 -2.78
C ARG A 42 -14.29 16.59 -2.34
N ALA A 43 -14.82 17.54 -3.10
CA ALA A 43 -14.95 18.92 -2.65
C ALA A 43 -16.09 19.03 -1.61
N LEU A 44 -15.82 19.74 -0.51
CA LEU A 44 -16.80 20.12 0.50
C LEU A 44 -16.87 21.65 0.63
N PRO A 45 -17.86 22.20 1.35
CA PRO A 45 -17.88 23.63 1.64
C PRO A 45 -16.56 24.13 2.28
N PRO A 46 -16.16 25.39 2.03
CA PRO A 46 -14.96 25.97 2.62
C PRO A 46 -14.98 25.88 4.15
N GLY A 47 -13.81 25.69 4.75
CA GLY A 47 -13.63 25.61 6.21
C GLY A 47 -13.73 24.19 6.79
N GLN A 48 -14.11 23.19 6.00
CA GLN A 48 -14.05 21.79 6.46
C GLN A 48 -12.60 21.32 6.57
N PRO A 49 -12.17 20.82 7.75
CA PRO A 49 -10.78 20.42 7.97
C PRO A 49 -10.44 19.06 7.35
N ASN A 50 -11.45 18.29 6.93
CA ASN A 50 -11.27 16.92 6.47
C ASN A 50 -12.12 16.68 5.21
N THR A 51 -11.65 15.79 4.32
CA THR A 51 -12.43 15.31 3.17
C THR A 51 -12.07 13.87 2.81
N ALA A 52 -12.85 13.24 1.92
CA ALA A 52 -12.59 11.89 1.45
C ALA A 52 -12.03 11.88 0.03
N ALA A 53 -11.15 10.91 -0.24
CA ALA A 53 -10.67 10.56 -1.55
C ALA A 53 -11.02 9.11 -1.90
N TYR A 54 -11.15 8.88 -3.21
CA TYR A 54 -11.73 7.70 -3.81
C TYR A 54 -10.89 7.33 -5.03
N LEU A 55 -10.78 6.04 -5.33
CA LEU A 55 -9.99 5.48 -6.42
C LEU A 55 -10.31 4.00 -6.59
N THR A 56 -9.81 3.39 -7.65
CA THR A 56 -9.79 1.94 -7.81
C THR A 56 -8.35 1.45 -7.71
N VAL A 57 -8.12 0.41 -6.91
CA VAL A 57 -6.84 -0.31 -6.81
C VAL A 57 -6.96 -1.67 -7.46
N ALA A 58 -6.17 -1.95 -8.49
CA ALA A 58 -6.04 -3.27 -9.07
C ALA A 58 -4.66 -3.86 -8.79
N ASN A 59 -4.60 -5.10 -8.30
CA ASN A 59 -3.33 -5.81 -8.19
C ASN A 59 -3.09 -6.62 -9.47
N THR A 60 -2.15 -6.13 -10.28
CA THR A 60 -1.71 -6.76 -11.53
C THR A 60 -0.47 -7.64 -11.34
N GLY A 61 0.08 -7.70 -10.13
CA GLY A 61 1.21 -8.56 -9.78
C GLY A 61 0.79 -10.01 -9.52
N ALA A 62 1.80 -10.87 -9.38
CA ALA A 62 1.61 -12.29 -9.07
C ALA A 62 1.47 -12.58 -7.56
N GLU A 63 1.77 -11.61 -6.70
CA GLU A 63 1.74 -11.75 -5.24
C GLU A 63 0.70 -10.84 -4.60
N GLN A 64 0.22 -11.22 -3.40
CA GLN A 64 -0.71 -10.39 -2.64
C GLN A 64 -0.02 -9.09 -2.18
N ALA A 65 -0.61 -7.95 -2.51
CA ALA A 65 -0.23 -6.66 -1.93
C ALA A 65 -0.94 -6.45 -0.59
N ILE A 66 -0.33 -5.75 0.35
CA ILE A 66 -1.01 -5.29 1.56
C ILE A 66 -0.83 -3.80 1.66
N ILE A 67 -1.92 -3.05 1.47
CA ILE A 67 -1.91 -1.60 1.69
C ILE A 67 -1.95 -1.37 3.19
N VAL A 68 -1.03 -0.55 3.70
CA VAL A 68 -0.86 -0.29 5.14
C VAL A 68 -1.07 1.18 5.51
N GLY A 69 -1.27 2.04 4.51
CA GLY A 69 -1.50 3.46 4.74
C GLY A 69 -1.71 4.22 3.44
N ALA A 70 -1.95 5.51 3.59
CA ALA A 70 -2.08 6.46 2.50
C ALA A 70 -1.38 7.78 2.87
N SER A 71 -1.05 8.58 1.87
CA SER A 71 -0.54 9.94 2.04
C SER A 71 -1.12 10.87 0.98
N ALA A 72 -1.24 12.15 1.32
CA ALA A 72 -1.66 13.20 0.41
C ALA A 72 -0.92 14.49 0.76
N ALA A 73 -0.39 15.20 -0.23
CA ALA A 73 0.42 16.40 0.03
C ALA A 73 -0.36 17.56 0.68
N ILE A 74 -1.70 17.53 0.62
CA ILE A 74 -2.58 18.58 1.09
C ILE A 74 -3.09 18.38 2.52
N ALA A 75 -2.80 17.24 3.14
CA ALA A 75 -3.38 16.81 4.41
C ALA A 75 -2.29 16.38 5.40
N ASP A 76 -2.48 16.68 6.69
CA ASP A 76 -1.59 16.25 7.77
C ASP A 76 -1.56 14.72 7.91
N ALA A 77 -2.71 14.07 7.67
CA ALA A 77 -2.81 12.62 7.69
C ALA A 77 -3.80 12.10 6.63
N ALA A 78 -3.53 10.90 6.13
CA ALA A 78 -4.46 10.15 5.29
C ALA A 78 -4.65 8.74 5.86
N GLN A 79 -5.90 8.35 6.07
CA GLN A 79 -6.28 7.09 6.70
C GLN A 79 -7.25 6.32 5.81
N ILE A 80 -7.14 5.00 5.75
CA ILE A 80 -8.08 4.16 5.00
C ILE A 80 -9.22 3.78 5.93
N HIS A 81 -10.45 4.09 5.57
CA HIS A 81 -11.65 3.83 6.37
C HIS A 81 -12.62 3.00 5.54
N THR A 82 -13.47 2.22 6.20
CA THR A 82 -14.59 1.53 5.58
C THR A 82 -15.87 1.79 6.35
N THR A 83 -16.99 1.86 5.65
CA THR A 83 -18.31 1.95 6.26
C THR A 83 -18.94 0.57 6.26
N ARG A 84 -19.40 0.10 7.43
CA ARG A 84 -20.11 -1.17 7.58
C ARG A 84 -21.37 -0.97 8.40
N GLU A 85 -22.42 -1.70 8.04
CA GLU A 85 -23.61 -1.81 8.87
C GLU A 85 -23.35 -2.80 10.02
N VAL A 86 -23.58 -2.34 11.24
CA VAL A 86 -23.49 -3.14 12.46
C VAL A 86 -24.75 -2.85 13.28
N ASP A 87 -25.60 -3.86 13.42
CA ASP A 87 -26.90 -3.76 14.13
C ASP A 87 -27.85 -2.69 13.55
N GLY A 88 -27.87 -2.51 12.23
CA GLY A 88 -28.67 -1.48 11.56
C GLY A 88 -28.08 -0.07 11.60
N TYR A 89 -26.88 0.11 12.18
CA TYR A 89 -26.17 1.38 12.22
C TYR A 89 -24.95 1.35 11.31
N GLN A 90 -24.76 2.40 10.52
CA GLN A 90 -23.53 2.59 9.74
C GLN A 90 -22.39 3.03 10.66
N ARG A 91 -21.33 2.24 10.72
CA ARG A 91 -20.10 2.55 11.47
C ARG A 91 -18.94 2.70 10.51
N MET A 92 -18.19 3.79 10.70
CA MET A 92 -16.88 3.98 10.06
C MET A 92 -15.81 3.30 10.89
N GLU A 93 -15.00 2.47 10.25
CA GLU A 93 -13.89 1.74 10.84
C GLU A 93 -12.61 2.04 10.08
N GLN A 94 -11.54 2.39 10.79
CA GLN A 94 -10.23 2.57 10.19
C GLN A 94 -9.61 1.19 9.88
N LEU A 95 -9.16 1.02 8.63
CA LEU A 95 -8.40 -0.13 8.17
C LEU A 95 -6.90 0.19 8.18
N THR A 96 -6.14 -0.52 9.02
CA THR A 96 -4.67 -0.40 9.09
C THR A 96 -3.96 -1.35 8.12
N ARG A 97 -4.67 -2.36 7.61
CA ARG A 97 -4.17 -3.33 6.65
C ARG A 97 -5.30 -3.71 5.69
N LEU A 98 -5.05 -3.56 4.40
CA LEU A 98 -5.99 -3.92 3.34
C LEU A 98 -5.28 -4.84 2.33
N PRO A 99 -5.48 -6.16 2.42
CA PRO A 99 -4.91 -7.10 1.47
C PRO A 99 -5.60 -7.01 0.10
N VAL A 100 -4.81 -7.08 -0.96
CA VAL A 100 -5.26 -7.10 -2.36
C VAL A 100 -4.65 -8.32 -3.03
N ALA A 101 -5.46 -9.38 -3.22
CA ALA A 101 -5.00 -10.61 -3.86
C ALA A 101 -4.60 -10.37 -5.33
N PRO A 102 -3.72 -11.20 -5.92
CA PRO A 102 -3.41 -11.15 -7.35
C PRO A 102 -4.69 -11.16 -8.20
N GLY A 103 -4.79 -10.25 -9.17
CA GLY A 103 -5.97 -10.11 -10.03
C GLY A 103 -7.19 -9.47 -9.37
N GLN A 104 -7.14 -9.14 -8.07
CA GLN A 104 -8.23 -8.47 -7.37
C GLN A 104 -8.24 -6.98 -7.69
N SER A 105 -9.45 -6.44 -7.81
CA SER A 105 -9.71 -5.01 -7.87
C SER A 105 -10.55 -4.58 -6.66
N LEU A 106 -10.15 -3.50 -6.00
CA LEU A 106 -10.85 -2.88 -4.88
C LEU A 106 -11.28 -1.47 -5.25
N GLU A 107 -12.56 -1.18 -5.09
CA GLU A 107 -13.10 0.14 -5.30
C GLU A 107 -13.23 0.91 -3.98
N PHE A 108 -12.67 2.11 -3.96
CA PHE A 108 -12.84 3.07 -2.90
C PHE A 108 -13.91 4.05 -3.36
N ALA A 109 -15.11 3.96 -2.77
CA ALA A 109 -16.30 4.68 -3.20
C ALA A 109 -17.09 5.27 -2.02
N PRO A 110 -17.91 6.31 -2.25
CA PRO A 110 -18.82 6.84 -1.24
C PRO A 110 -19.71 5.74 -0.64
N GLY A 111 -19.82 5.68 0.68
CA GLY A 111 -20.58 4.65 1.39
C GLY A 111 -19.85 3.31 1.57
N GLY A 112 -18.66 3.14 0.99
CA GLY A 112 -17.81 1.97 1.16
C GLY A 112 -16.44 2.32 1.73
N THR A 113 -15.40 1.64 1.23
CA THR A 113 -14.01 1.96 1.58
C THR A 113 -13.59 3.30 0.97
N HIS A 114 -12.85 4.12 1.70
CA HIS A 114 -12.40 5.43 1.24
C HIS A 114 -11.14 5.88 1.98
N ILE A 115 -10.43 6.86 1.42
CA ILE A 115 -9.27 7.47 2.05
C ILE A 115 -9.74 8.76 2.72
N MET A 116 -9.72 8.80 4.04
CA MET A 116 -10.02 9.99 4.83
C MET A 116 -8.77 10.88 4.92
N LEU A 117 -8.85 12.07 4.33
CA LEU A 117 -7.83 13.12 4.41
C LEU A 117 -8.17 14.04 5.58
N LEU A 118 -7.24 14.18 6.51
CA LEU A 118 -7.41 14.85 7.79
C LEU A 118 -6.44 16.01 7.91
N GLY A 119 -6.87 17.11 8.53
CA GLY A 119 -5.99 18.26 8.75
C GLY A 119 -5.63 18.98 7.45
N LEU A 120 -6.62 19.31 6.64
CA LEU A 120 -6.46 20.14 5.46
C LEU A 120 -6.23 21.59 5.90
N ALA A 121 -5.12 22.19 5.47
CA ALA A 121 -4.87 23.62 5.69
C ALA A 121 -5.92 24.50 5.00
N ARG A 122 -6.40 24.05 3.83
CA ARG A 122 -7.56 24.61 3.11
C ARG A 122 -8.22 23.52 2.28
N MET A 123 -9.53 23.64 2.08
CA MET A 123 -10.24 22.77 1.13
C MET A 123 -9.77 23.06 -0.31
N PRO A 124 -9.35 22.04 -1.09
CA PRO A 124 -9.02 22.24 -2.50
C PRO A 124 -10.25 22.65 -3.33
N ALA A 125 -10.04 23.43 -4.38
CA ALA A 125 -11.11 23.87 -5.27
C ALA A 125 -11.48 22.77 -6.27
N VAL A 126 -12.70 22.82 -6.79
CA VAL A 126 -13.12 21.91 -7.88
C VAL A 126 -12.24 22.15 -9.11
N GLY A 127 -11.71 21.07 -9.68
CA GLY A 127 -10.74 21.09 -10.78
C GLY A 127 -9.28 21.11 -10.34
N ASP A 128 -9.00 21.28 -9.05
CA ASP A 128 -7.64 21.12 -8.52
C ASP A 128 -7.19 19.66 -8.61
N GLU A 129 -5.88 19.46 -8.73
CA GLU A 129 -5.26 18.13 -8.73
C GLU A 129 -4.56 17.87 -7.38
N VAL A 130 -4.77 16.68 -6.83
CA VAL A 130 -4.19 16.25 -5.57
C VAL A 130 -3.40 14.98 -5.80
N ARG A 131 -2.11 14.99 -5.45
CA ARG A 131 -1.30 13.77 -5.44
C ARG A 131 -1.68 12.91 -4.24
N LEU A 132 -2.13 11.68 -4.52
CA LEU A 132 -2.46 10.66 -3.53
C LEU A 132 -1.52 9.48 -3.69
N CYS A 133 -1.05 8.93 -2.56
CA CYS A 133 -0.23 7.72 -2.58
C CYS A 133 -0.76 6.68 -1.60
N LEU A 134 -0.64 5.41 -1.97
CA LEU A 134 -0.90 4.26 -1.13
C LEU A 134 0.42 3.61 -0.74
N GLN A 135 0.57 3.34 0.54
CA GLN A 135 1.75 2.70 1.12
C GLN A 135 1.52 1.21 1.19
N VAL A 136 2.46 0.43 0.66
CA VAL A 136 2.41 -1.02 0.59
C VAL A 136 3.40 -1.62 1.59
N ALA A 137 2.97 -2.67 2.30
CA ALA A 137 3.84 -3.43 3.18
C ALA A 137 5.11 -3.88 2.44
N GLY A 138 6.27 -3.74 3.08
CA GLY A 138 7.57 -3.96 2.43
C GLY A 138 8.25 -2.69 1.92
N GLY A 139 7.62 -1.51 2.12
CA GLY A 139 8.25 -0.20 1.86
C GLY A 139 7.97 0.37 0.46
N GLY A 140 7.06 -0.24 -0.30
CA GLY A 140 6.61 0.28 -1.59
C GLY A 140 5.60 1.42 -1.43
N GLU A 141 5.58 2.34 -2.37
CA GLU A 141 4.55 3.38 -2.48
C GLU A 141 4.07 3.46 -3.93
N VAL A 142 2.75 3.58 -4.12
CA VAL A 142 2.14 3.77 -5.44
C VAL A 142 1.28 5.02 -5.41
N CYS A 143 1.54 5.94 -6.32
CA CYS A 143 0.90 7.25 -6.37
C CYS A 143 0.02 7.43 -7.61
N THR A 144 -0.96 8.30 -7.48
CA THR A 144 -1.81 8.78 -8.57
C THR A 144 -2.16 10.25 -8.36
N VAL A 145 -2.67 10.89 -9.42
CA VAL A 145 -3.23 12.24 -9.36
C VAL A 145 -4.74 12.10 -9.32
N ALA A 146 -5.36 12.77 -8.35
CA ALA A 146 -6.79 12.77 -8.14
C ALA A 146 -7.36 14.15 -8.40
N GLU A 147 -8.33 14.23 -9.31
CA GLU A 147 -9.06 15.48 -9.57
C GLU A 147 -10.05 15.75 -8.44
N VAL A 148 -10.14 17.01 -8.01
CA VAL A 148 -11.10 17.45 -7.00
C VAL A 148 -12.43 17.74 -7.68
N ARG A 149 -13.47 17.00 -7.31
CA ARG A 149 -14.81 17.16 -7.89
C ARG A 149 -15.89 17.24 -6.82
N LYS A 150 -17.03 17.85 -7.15
CA LYS A 150 -18.22 17.79 -6.29
C LYS A 150 -18.67 16.33 -6.22
N GLY A 151 -18.81 15.80 -5.01
CA GLY A 151 -19.45 14.51 -4.83
C GLY A 151 -20.92 14.63 -5.23
N THR A 152 -21.42 13.71 -6.05
CA THR A 152 -22.86 13.44 -6.09
C THR A 152 -23.20 12.91 -4.71
N GLY A 153 -23.84 13.74 -3.88
CA GLY A 153 -24.22 13.33 -2.54
C GLY A 153 -24.96 12.01 -2.63
N GLY A 154 -24.51 11.00 -1.89
CA GLY A 154 -25.50 10.10 -1.31
C GLY A 154 -26.36 11.00 -0.44
N GLU A 155 -27.57 11.31 -0.90
CA GLU A 155 -28.66 11.80 -0.08
C GLU A 155 -28.86 10.77 1.04
N GLN A 156 -28.10 10.92 2.12
CA GLN A 156 -28.53 10.44 3.41
C GLN A 156 -29.36 11.58 3.99
N SER A 157 -30.66 11.41 3.83
CA SER A 157 -31.70 12.16 4.50
C SER A 157 -31.31 12.36 5.97
N HIS A 158 -30.89 13.57 6.31
CA HIS A 158 -30.96 14.04 7.69
C HIS A 158 -32.44 14.27 8.00
N GLU A 159 -33.17 13.19 8.27
CA GLU A 159 -34.45 13.27 8.97
C GLU A 159 -34.15 13.73 10.39
N HIS A 160 -34.37 15.02 10.64
CA HIS A 160 -34.48 15.58 11.97
C HIS A 160 -35.55 14.79 12.75
N HIS A 161 -35.13 13.88 13.63
CA HIS A 161 -35.96 13.45 14.74
C HIS A 161 -36.02 14.61 15.74
N GLN A 162 -37.05 15.44 15.61
CA GLN A 162 -37.48 16.34 16.68
C GLN A 162 -38.33 15.51 17.66
N HIS A 163 -37.93 15.53 18.93
CA HIS A 163 -38.79 15.17 20.07
C HIS A 163 -39.53 16.41 20.56
#